data_AF-A0A844XPI2-F1
#
_entry.id   AF-A0A844XPI2-F1
#
_cell.length_a   1.000
_cell.length_b   1.000
_cell.length_c   1.000
_cell.angle_alpha   90.00
_cell.angle_beta   90.00
_cell.angle_gamma   90.00
#
_symmetry.space_group_name_H-M   'P 1'
#
loop_
_entity.id
_entity.type
_entity.pdbx_description
1 polymer ?
#
loop_
_entity_poly.entity_id
_entity_poly.type
_entity_poly.pdbx_seq_one_letter_code
_entity_poly.pdbx_strand_id
1 'polypeptide(L)'
;MAGSQEEMEGSSMSGGENAKPSEFLAQHFARKGPDEVEKLQATVNLARQLLESGEVELYGEGENPFELPPYPWEVSEVRSNAPRRIYLGQVSDLATGQGHTVYFAAGLARDEDEFRRQLVPHIGHTLTNGAEVNPGLGDFPLSKTFISPSLRQTLEKFDEGKNAPAGFFFLSRWHENRS
;
A
#
# COMPACT_ATOMS: atom_id res chain seq x y z
N MET A 1 30.56 -55.95 -4.37
CA MET A 1 30.75 -55.24 -3.09
C MET A 1 31.14 -53.81 -3.40
N ALA A 2 30.39 -52.88 -2.80
CA ALA A 2 30.64 -51.47 -2.52
C ALA A 2 31.04 -50.52 -3.67
N GLY A 3 30.26 -49.43 -3.80
CA GLY A 3 30.71 -48.21 -4.47
C GLY A 3 29.57 -47.32 -4.94
N SER A 4 28.84 -46.69 -4.02
CA SER A 4 27.94 -45.57 -4.25
C SER A 4 28.69 -44.35 -4.80
N GLN A 5 28.09 -43.60 -5.72
CA GLN A 5 28.42 -42.18 -5.89
C GLN A 5 27.14 -41.40 -6.24
N GLU A 6 26.77 -40.57 -5.28
CA GLU A 6 25.70 -39.59 -5.30
C GLU A 6 25.98 -38.46 -6.29
N GLU A 7 24.90 -38.02 -6.91
CA GLU A 7 24.51 -36.62 -7.18
C GLU A 7 25.57 -35.53 -6.93
N MET A 8 25.91 -34.81 -8.00
CA MET A 8 26.04 -33.36 -7.93
C MET A 8 25.40 -32.76 -9.19
N GLU A 9 24.12 -32.42 -9.05
CA GLU A 9 23.48 -31.38 -9.85
C GLU A 9 24.22 -30.06 -9.57
N GLY A 10 25.14 -29.70 -10.47
CA GLY A 10 25.64 -28.34 -10.59
C GLY A 10 24.53 -27.46 -11.15
N SER A 11 23.55 -27.10 -10.32
CA SER A 11 22.62 -26.01 -10.62
C SER A 11 23.42 -24.72 -10.70
N SER A 12 23.71 -24.33 -11.94
CA SER A 12 24.36 -23.08 -12.29
C SER A 12 23.64 -21.92 -11.61
N MET A 13 24.37 -21.19 -10.77
CA MET A 13 23.94 -19.88 -10.29
C MET A 13 23.53 -19.03 -11.50
N SER A 14 22.25 -18.69 -11.60
CA SER A 14 21.79 -17.73 -12.59
C SER A 14 22.39 -16.37 -12.24
N GLY A 15 23.25 -15.88 -13.13
CA GLY A 15 23.96 -14.61 -12.97
C GLY A 15 23.01 -13.44 -12.74
N GLY A 16 23.46 -12.50 -11.91
CA GLY A 16 22.75 -11.27 -11.59
C GLY A 16 22.40 -10.47 -12.84
N GLU A 17 21.11 -10.34 -13.11
CA GLU A 17 20.60 -9.32 -14.01
C GLU A 17 21.05 -7.95 -13.50
N ASN A 18 21.55 -7.11 -14.40
CA ASN A 18 22.06 -5.77 -14.10
C ASN A 18 21.05 -4.95 -13.28
N ALA A 19 21.27 -4.84 -11.98
CA ALA A 19 20.47 -4.00 -11.10
C ALA A 19 20.59 -2.54 -11.55
N LYS A 20 19.50 -2.00 -12.12
CA LYS A 20 19.43 -0.58 -12.51
C LYS A 20 19.19 0.27 -11.27
N PRO A 21 19.92 1.39 -11.08
CA PRO A 21 19.65 2.29 -9.97
C PRO A 21 18.23 2.85 -10.08
N SER A 22 17.53 2.94 -8.95
CA SER A 22 16.22 3.61 -8.87
C SER A 22 16.42 5.12 -8.96
N GLU A 23 16.00 5.71 -10.08
CA GLU A 23 16.10 7.16 -10.31
C GLU A 23 15.37 7.96 -9.23
N PHE A 24 14.20 7.47 -8.80
CA PHE A 24 13.43 8.09 -7.72
C PHE A 24 14.21 8.15 -6.39
N LEU A 25 14.80 7.03 -5.98
CA LEU A 25 15.59 6.98 -4.74
C LEU A 25 16.86 7.84 -4.86
N ALA A 26 17.53 7.81 -6.01
CA ALA A 26 18.70 8.65 -6.26
C ALA A 26 18.36 10.14 -6.13
N GLN A 27 17.25 10.59 -6.71
CA GLN A 27 16.77 11.98 -6.57
C GLN A 27 16.42 12.31 -5.12
N HIS A 28 15.78 11.39 -4.39
CA HIS A 28 15.43 11.59 -2.98
C HIS A 28 16.66 11.81 -2.10
N PHE A 29 17.68 10.95 -2.22
CA PHE A 29 18.91 11.08 -1.44
C PHE A 29 19.75 12.29 -1.88
N ALA A 30 19.79 12.61 -3.18
CA ALA A 30 20.46 13.83 -3.65
C ALA A 30 19.84 15.10 -3.03
N ARG A 31 18.51 15.14 -2.86
CA ARG A 31 17.82 16.25 -2.19
C ARG A 31 18.10 16.33 -0.70
N LYS A 32 18.48 15.24 -0.03
CA LYS A 32 18.90 15.23 1.38
C LYS A 32 20.32 15.78 1.59
N GLY A 33 21.13 15.86 0.53
CA GLY A 33 22.46 16.46 0.56
C GLY A 33 23.62 15.45 0.65
N PRO A 34 24.87 15.93 0.53
CA PRO A 34 26.06 15.09 0.39
C PRO A 34 26.31 14.15 1.58
N ASP A 35 26.15 14.64 2.82
CA ASP A 35 26.39 13.86 4.03
C ASP A 35 25.51 12.60 4.11
N GLU A 36 24.26 12.69 3.64
CA GLU A 36 23.35 11.54 3.65
C GLU A 36 23.72 10.52 2.57
N VAL A 37 24.23 10.98 1.42
CA VAL A 37 24.76 10.11 0.37
C VAL A 37 26.01 9.38 0.86
N GLU A 38 26.90 10.05 1.60
CA GLU A 38 28.07 9.41 2.20
C GLU A 38 27.70 8.34 3.24
N LYS A 39 26.72 8.63 4.11
CA LYS A 39 26.19 7.62 5.05
C LYS A 39 25.61 6.41 4.32
N LEU A 40 24.85 6.62 3.26
CA LEU A 40 24.31 5.52 2.44
C LEU A 40 25.44 4.67 1.85
N GLN A 41 26.49 5.31 1.33
CA GLN A 41 27.64 4.59 0.78
C GLN A 41 28.42 3.81 1.84
N ALA A 42 28.59 4.37 3.04
CA ALA A 42 29.24 3.69 4.16
C ALA A 42 28.44 2.43 4.58
N THR A 43 27.11 2.54 4.66
CA THR A 43 26.23 1.40 4.95
C THR A 43 26.32 0.31 3.87
N VAL A 44 26.34 0.69 2.58
CA VAL A 44 26.53 -0.26 1.47
C VAL A 44 27.87 -0.98 1.57
N ASN A 45 28.94 -0.26 1.92
CA ASN A 45 30.26 -0.85 2.07
C ASN A 45 30.30 -1.87 3.23
N LEU A 46 29.68 -1.54 4.37
CA LEU A 46 29.55 -2.46 5.50
C LEU A 46 28.74 -3.71 5.11
N ALA A 47 27.61 -3.53 4.43
CA ALA A 47 26.79 -4.65 3.96
C ALA A 47 27.57 -5.59 3.03
N ARG A 48 28.39 -5.05 2.13
CA ARG A 48 29.28 -5.86 1.26
C ARG A 48 30.30 -6.65 2.08
N GLN A 49 30.92 -6.03 3.08
CA GLN A 49 31.88 -6.71 3.96
C GLN A 49 31.22 -7.88 4.72
N LEU A 50 30.00 -7.68 5.23
CA LEU A 50 29.25 -8.72 5.93
C LEU A 50 28.85 -9.89 5.01
N LEU A 51 28.54 -9.59 3.75
CA LEU A 51 28.27 -10.62 2.73
C LEU A 51 29.53 -11.40 2.36
N GLU A 52 30.66 -10.72 2.20
CA GLU A 52 31.96 -11.34 1.87
C GLU A 52 32.51 -12.19 3.03
N SER A 53 32.30 -11.76 4.28
CA SER A 53 32.76 -12.49 5.46
C SER A 53 31.92 -13.72 5.78
N GLY A 54 30.67 -13.79 5.26
CA GLY A 54 29.72 -14.85 5.60
C GLY A 54 29.20 -14.77 7.04
N GLU A 55 29.42 -13.65 7.73
CA GLU A 55 28.94 -13.43 9.10
C GLU A 55 27.41 -13.26 9.20
N VAL A 56 26.74 -13.08 8.06
CA VAL A 56 25.30 -12.88 7.96
C VAL A 56 24.70 -13.93 7.02
N GLU A 57 23.75 -14.70 7.54
CA GLU A 57 22.90 -15.57 6.73
C GLU A 57 21.85 -14.72 5.99
N LEU A 58 21.61 -15.05 4.72
CA LEU A 58 20.52 -14.43 3.97
C LEU A 58 19.19 -14.86 4.59
N TYR A 59 18.21 -13.95 4.62
CA TYR A 59 16.87 -14.29 5.07
C TYR A 59 16.31 -15.46 4.25
N GLY A 60 15.79 -16.48 4.92
CA GLY A 60 14.92 -17.46 4.30
C GLY A 60 13.60 -16.84 3.83
N GLU A 61 12.85 -17.58 3.03
CA GLU A 61 11.53 -17.14 2.56
C GLU A 61 10.61 -16.84 3.76
N GLY A 62 10.13 -15.60 3.86
CA GLY A 62 9.26 -15.15 4.95
C GLY A 62 9.98 -14.83 6.28
N GLU A 63 11.31 -14.89 6.33
CA GLU A 63 12.09 -14.57 7.54
C GLU A 63 12.54 -13.10 7.61
N ASN A 64 12.42 -12.37 6.50
CA ASN A 64 12.84 -10.97 6.44
C ASN A 64 11.93 -10.10 7.33
N PRO A 65 12.42 -9.56 8.46
CA PRO A 65 11.60 -8.77 9.39
C PRO A 65 11.20 -7.41 8.80
N PHE A 66 11.79 -7.02 7.67
CA PHE A 66 11.45 -5.81 6.92
C PHE A 66 10.43 -6.07 5.82
N GLU A 67 10.11 -7.33 5.52
CA GLU A 67 8.96 -7.70 4.68
C GLU A 67 7.73 -7.81 5.58
N LEU A 68 6.86 -6.82 5.47
CA LEU A 68 5.56 -6.87 6.12
C LEU A 68 4.68 -7.85 5.36
N PRO A 69 4.06 -8.85 6.03
CA PRO A 69 3.11 -9.73 5.36
C PRO A 69 1.96 -8.89 4.79
N PRO A 70 1.40 -9.28 3.64
CA PRO A 70 0.30 -8.54 3.06
C PRO A 70 -0.90 -8.55 4.01
N TYR A 71 -1.66 -7.46 4.02
CA TYR A 71 -2.90 -7.40 4.76
C TYR A 71 -3.92 -8.37 4.17
N PRO A 72 -4.86 -8.92 4.97
CA PRO A 72 -5.84 -9.90 4.47
C PRO A 72 -6.64 -9.43 3.24
N TRP A 73 -6.96 -8.13 3.16
CA TRP A 73 -7.69 -7.53 2.04
C TRP A 73 -6.84 -7.39 0.76
N GLU A 74 -5.50 -7.50 0.84
CA GLU A 74 -4.61 -7.45 -0.33
C GLU A 74 -4.63 -8.76 -1.10
N VAL A 75 -4.77 -9.88 -0.38
CA VAL A 75 -4.71 -11.24 -0.92
C VAL A 75 -6.09 -11.89 -1.03
N SER A 76 -7.16 -11.21 -0.60
CA SER A 76 -8.51 -11.75 -0.69
C SER A 76 -8.98 -11.88 -2.14
N GLU A 77 -9.74 -12.94 -2.41
CA GLU A 77 -10.27 -13.22 -3.74
C GLU A 77 -11.19 -12.10 -4.24
N VAL A 78 -11.03 -11.70 -5.49
CA VAL A 78 -11.86 -10.67 -6.13
C VAL A 78 -13.26 -11.22 -6.41
N ARG A 79 -14.28 -10.65 -5.75
CA ARG A 79 -15.68 -11.05 -5.93
C ARG A 79 -16.30 -10.50 -7.21
N SER A 80 -15.80 -10.87 -8.39
CA SER A 80 -16.17 -10.29 -9.70
C SER A 80 -17.69 -10.20 -9.98
N ASN A 81 -18.47 -11.15 -9.46
CA ASN A 81 -19.91 -11.30 -9.70
C ASN A 81 -20.80 -10.60 -8.66
N ALA A 82 -20.23 -10.05 -7.59
CA ALA A 82 -21.02 -9.34 -6.58
C ALA A 82 -21.50 -7.97 -7.11
N PRO A 83 -22.69 -7.50 -6.69
CA PRO A 83 -23.19 -6.20 -7.08
C PRO A 83 -22.28 -5.09 -6.52
N ARG A 84 -22.04 -4.06 -7.31
CA ARG A 84 -21.31 -2.88 -6.84
C ARG A 84 -22.25 -1.98 -6.06
N ARG A 85 -21.71 -1.40 -5.01
CA ARG A 85 -22.40 -0.43 -4.18
C ARG A 85 -21.39 0.61 -3.66
N ILE A 86 -21.88 1.66 -3.02
CA ILE A 86 -21.01 2.69 -2.47
C ILE A 86 -20.41 2.20 -1.16
N TYR A 87 -19.10 2.42 -1.00
CA TYR A 87 -18.38 2.29 0.26
C TYR A 87 -17.82 3.65 0.65
N LEU A 88 -17.88 3.95 1.95
CA LEU A 88 -17.31 5.15 2.54
C LEU A 88 -16.14 4.76 3.42
N GLY A 89 -15.04 5.51 3.33
CA GLY A 89 -13.82 5.30 4.10
C GLY A 89 -13.42 6.55 4.86
N GLN A 90 -12.96 6.37 6.11
CA GLN A 90 -12.30 7.42 6.88
C GLN A 90 -11.03 6.88 7.53
N VAL A 91 -9.96 7.68 7.48
CA VAL A 91 -8.76 7.44 8.29
C VAL A 91 -8.12 8.74 8.72
N SER A 92 -7.65 8.80 9.96
CA SER A 92 -6.84 9.89 10.48
C SER A 92 -5.37 9.49 10.48
N ASP A 93 -4.52 10.35 9.93
CA ASP A 93 -3.07 10.29 10.02
C ASP A 93 -2.58 11.37 10.98
N LEU A 94 -2.00 10.92 12.10
CA LEU A 94 -1.36 11.78 13.09
C LEU A 94 0.16 11.61 12.99
N ALA A 95 0.76 12.31 12.03
CA ALA A 95 2.20 12.36 11.89
C ALA A 95 2.79 13.43 12.83
N THR A 96 3.70 13.02 13.72
CA THR A 96 4.37 13.93 14.66
C THR A 96 5.08 15.06 13.89
N GLY A 97 4.70 16.31 14.16
CA GLY A 97 5.29 17.50 13.50
C GLY A 97 4.73 17.88 12.13
N GLN A 98 3.81 17.11 11.54
CA GLN A 98 3.16 17.45 10.26
C GLN A 98 1.68 17.83 10.39
N GLY A 99 1.17 17.90 11.63
CA GLY A 99 -0.23 18.18 11.90
C GLY A 99 -1.11 16.93 11.81
N HIS A 100 -2.43 17.14 11.87
CA HIS A 100 -3.40 16.07 11.81
C HIS A 100 -4.09 16.10 10.45
N THR A 101 -4.03 14.98 9.72
CA THR A 101 -4.68 14.83 8.41
C THR A 101 -5.81 13.83 8.52
N VAL A 102 -7.01 14.20 8.05
CA VAL A 102 -8.13 13.26 7.93
C VAL A 102 -8.46 13.04 6.47
N TYR A 103 -8.51 11.79 6.06
CA TYR A 103 -8.91 11.35 4.73
C TYR A 103 -10.37 10.87 4.75
N PHE A 104 -11.12 11.28 3.75
CA PHE A 104 -12.48 10.84 3.49
C PHE A 104 -12.57 10.30 2.07
N ALA A 105 -12.96 9.05 1.92
CA ALA A 105 -13.08 8.39 0.62
C ALA A 105 -14.50 7.89 0.39
N ALA A 106 -14.93 7.90 -0.87
CA ALA A 106 -16.14 7.23 -1.31
C ALA A 106 -15.87 6.54 -2.64
N GLY A 107 -16.33 5.30 -2.82
CA GLY A 107 -16.04 4.54 -4.03
C GLY A 107 -17.10 3.49 -4.33
N LEU A 108 -17.26 3.15 -5.61
CA LEU A 108 -18.06 1.99 -6.02
C LEU A 108 -17.19 0.74 -5.99
N ALA A 109 -17.55 -0.19 -5.11
CA ALA A 109 -16.87 -1.46 -4.95
C ALA A 109 -17.88 -2.59 -4.70
N ARG A 110 -17.46 -3.83 -4.91
CA ARG A 110 -18.29 -5.02 -4.67
C ARG A 110 -18.22 -5.52 -3.23
N ASP A 111 -17.11 -5.23 -2.57
CA ASP A 111 -16.85 -5.51 -1.16
C ASP A 111 -15.89 -4.46 -0.57
N GLU A 112 -15.69 -4.56 0.74
CA GLU A 112 -14.77 -3.70 1.48
C GLU A 112 -13.32 -3.85 0.98
N ASP A 113 -12.90 -5.05 0.61
CA ASP A 113 -11.53 -5.31 0.18
C ASP A 113 -11.22 -4.68 -1.18
N GLU A 114 -12.16 -4.73 -2.13
CA GLU A 114 -12.08 -3.99 -3.39
C GLU A 114 -12.01 -2.49 -3.12
N PHE A 115 -12.82 -1.96 -2.19
CA PHE A 115 -12.74 -0.55 -1.83
C PHE A 115 -11.37 -0.18 -1.23
N ARG A 116 -10.82 -1.01 -0.33
CA ARG A 116 -9.46 -0.83 0.21
C ARG A 116 -8.41 -0.85 -0.90
N ARG A 117 -8.47 -1.82 -1.82
CA ARG A 117 -7.56 -1.87 -2.99
C ARG A 117 -7.65 -0.64 -3.89
N GLN A 118 -8.84 -0.04 -4.04
CA GLN A 118 -9.01 1.24 -4.74
C GLN A 118 -8.40 2.42 -3.95
N LEU A 119 -8.37 2.35 -2.62
CA LEU A 119 -7.86 3.39 -1.73
C LEU A 119 -6.32 3.40 -1.62
N VAL A 120 -5.67 2.22 -1.69
CA VAL A 120 -4.20 2.06 -1.57
C VAL A 120 -3.39 3.02 -2.42
N PRO A 121 -3.64 3.19 -3.74
CA PRO A 121 -2.83 4.06 -4.59
C PRO A 121 -2.82 5.52 -4.15
N HIS A 122 -3.76 5.92 -3.28
CA HIS A 122 -3.93 7.30 -2.87
C HIS A 122 -3.37 7.63 -1.49
N ILE A 123 -3.43 6.69 -0.54
CA ILE A 123 -3.02 6.93 0.85
C ILE A 123 -2.02 5.88 1.39
N GLY A 124 -1.64 4.90 0.58
CA GLY A 124 -0.72 3.84 0.95
C GLY A 124 -1.36 2.72 1.79
N HIS A 125 -0.62 1.62 1.90
CA HIS A 125 -1.08 0.37 2.51
C HIS A 125 -1.45 0.53 4.00
N THR A 126 -0.61 1.20 4.78
CA THR A 126 -0.79 1.34 6.23
C THR A 126 -2.05 2.13 6.59
N LEU A 127 -2.25 3.30 5.97
CA LEU A 127 -3.45 4.12 6.21
C LEU A 127 -4.70 3.45 5.65
N THR A 128 -4.58 2.77 4.51
CA THR A 128 -5.70 2.00 3.94
C THR A 128 -6.14 0.88 4.87
N ASN A 129 -5.20 0.17 5.50
CA ASN A 129 -5.54 -0.87 6.47
C ASN A 129 -6.21 -0.29 7.72
N GLY A 130 -5.74 0.86 8.19
CA GLY A 130 -6.32 1.57 9.35
C GLY A 130 -7.65 2.27 9.08
N ALA A 131 -8.14 2.27 7.84
CA ALA A 131 -9.39 2.96 7.50
C ALA A 131 -10.63 2.26 8.07
N GLU A 132 -11.52 3.05 8.65
CA GLU A 132 -12.88 2.65 8.95
C GLU A 132 -13.69 2.67 7.65
N VAL A 133 -14.24 1.51 7.27
CA VAL A 133 -15.00 1.35 6.03
C VAL A 133 -16.44 1.00 6.37
N ASN A 134 -17.38 1.73 5.77
CA ASN A 134 -18.81 1.51 5.97
C ASN A 134 -19.51 1.36 4.61
N PRO A 135 -20.39 0.35 4.45
CA PRO A 135 -21.18 0.20 3.24
C PRO A 135 -22.34 1.20 3.20
N GLY A 136 -22.64 1.69 2.00
CA GLY A 136 -23.75 2.60 1.72
C GLY A 136 -23.50 4.05 2.16
N LEU A 137 -24.46 4.90 1.81
CA LEU A 137 -24.43 6.34 2.11
C LEU A 137 -24.91 6.67 3.53
N GLY A 138 -24.57 5.84 4.51
CA GLY A 138 -25.05 5.94 5.90
C GLY A 138 -24.82 7.33 6.52
N ASP A 139 -25.17 7.48 7.80
CA ASP A 139 -24.92 8.72 8.56
C ASP A 139 -23.43 8.91 8.87
N PHE A 140 -22.60 8.96 7.83
CA PHE A 140 -21.26 9.48 7.94
C PHE A 140 -21.38 10.95 8.37
N PRO A 141 -20.80 11.37 9.51
CA PRO A 141 -21.08 12.67 10.12
C PRO A 141 -20.89 13.85 9.16
N LEU A 142 -19.95 13.73 8.22
CA LEU A 142 -19.61 14.77 7.26
C LEU A 142 -20.30 14.62 5.90
N SER A 143 -21.02 13.52 5.64
CA SER A 143 -21.77 13.34 4.39
C SER A 143 -22.86 14.41 4.22
N LYS A 144 -23.36 15.00 5.32
CA LYS A 144 -24.34 16.09 5.29
C LYS A 144 -23.71 17.43 4.92
N THR A 145 -22.41 17.59 5.16
CA THR A 145 -21.68 18.83 4.89
C THR A 145 -21.19 18.92 3.45
N PHE A 146 -20.77 17.80 2.86
CA PHE A 146 -20.12 17.78 1.55
C PHE A 146 -20.99 17.28 0.40
N ILE A 147 -22.13 16.65 0.68
CA ILE A 147 -23.02 16.09 -0.36
C ILE A 147 -24.29 16.92 -0.43
N SER A 148 -24.51 17.60 -1.56
CA SER A 148 -25.77 18.30 -1.82
C SER A 148 -26.94 17.31 -1.89
N PRO A 149 -28.19 17.74 -1.60
CA PRO A 149 -29.35 16.86 -1.69
C PRO A 149 -29.53 16.20 -3.07
N SER A 150 -29.22 16.93 -4.16
CA SER A 150 -29.29 16.41 -5.53
C SER A 150 -28.23 15.35 -5.82
N LEU A 151 -27.01 15.56 -5.33
CA LEU A 151 -25.94 14.57 -5.45
C LEU A 151 -26.26 13.33 -4.62
N ARG A 152 -26.81 13.50 -3.41
CA ARG A 152 -27.24 12.39 -2.55
C ARG A 152 -28.23 11.47 -3.25
N GLN A 153 -29.29 12.01 -3.86
CA GLN A 153 -30.24 11.22 -4.64
C GLN A 153 -29.60 10.47 -5.82
N THR A 154 -28.56 11.05 -6.41
CA THR A 154 -27.82 10.41 -7.51
C THR A 154 -26.98 9.24 -6.99
N LEU A 155 -26.27 9.45 -5.88
CA LEU A 155 -25.45 8.43 -5.24
C LEU A 155 -26.31 7.28 -4.66
N GLU A 156 -27.50 7.57 -4.13
CA GLU A 156 -28.44 6.55 -3.64
C GLU A 156 -28.84 5.60 -4.77
N LYS A 157 -29.11 6.14 -5.96
CA LYS A 157 -29.37 5.32 -7.16
C LYS A 157 -28.17 4.43 -7.50
N PHE A 158 -26.96 4.95 -7.38
CA PHE A 158 -25.75 4.15 -7.62
C PHE A 158 -25.61 3.01 -6.61
N ASP A 159 -25.89 3.25 -5.33
CA ASP A 159 -25.87 2.22 -4.27
C ASP A 159 -26.93 1.14 -4.51
N GLU A 160 -28.08 1.51 -5.10
CA GLU A 160 -29.14 0.59 -5.54
C GLU A 160 -28.83 -0.12 -6.87
N GLY A 161 -27.69 0.13 -7.50
CA GLY A 161 -27.33 -0.43 -8.80
C GLY A 161 -28.08 0.18 -9.99
N LYS A 162 -28.77 1.29 -9.81
CA LYS A 162 -29.53 2.01 -10.85
C LYS A 162 -28.69 3.14 -11.44
N ASN A 163 -28.45 3.09 -12.75
CA ASN A 163 -27.64 4.10 -13.46
C ASN A 163 -26.23 4.30 -12.85
N ALA A 164 -25.68 3.29 -12.19
CA ALA A 164 -24.35 3.36 -11.61
C ALA A 164 -23.30 3.50 -12.75
N PRO A 165 -22.34 4.42 -12.62
CA PRO A 165 -21.25 4.54 -13.59
C PRO A 165 -20.35 3.30 -13.55
N ALA A 166 -19.56 3.11 -14.61
CA ALA A 166 -18.56 2.05 -14.67
C ALA A 166 -17.49 2.17 -13.58
N GLY A 167 -17.31 3.37 -13.02
CA GLY A 167 -16.45 3.64 -11.87
C GLY A 167 -16.85 4.96 -11.22
N PHE A 168 -16.68 5.03 -9.90
CA PHE A 168 -16.82 6.24 -9.10
C PHE A 168 -15.82 6.12 -7.96
N PHE A 169 -14.99 7.14 -7.80
CA PHE A 169 -14.09 7.26 -6.67
C PHE A 169 -13.91 8.74 -6.33
N PHE A 170 -14.00 9.06 -5.06
CA PHE A 170 -13.85 10.39 -4.50
C PHE A 170 -12.92 10.29 -3.30
N LEU A 171 -11.98 11.23 -3.20
CA LEU A 171 -11.10 11.38 -2.06
C LEU A 171 -11.03 12.86 -1.68
N SER A 172 -11.31 13.15 -0.41
CA SER A 172 -11.09 14.43 0.22
C SER A 172 -10.09 14.29 1.34
N ARG A 173 -9.37 15.38 1.60
CA ARG A 173 -8.35 15.46 2.64
C ARG A 173 -8.50 16.77 3.39
N TRP A 174 -8.61 16.68 4.70
CA TRP A 174 -8.60 17.83 5.59
C TRP A 174 -7.31 17.84 6.40
N HIS A 175 -6.57 18.95 6.30
CA HIS A 175 -5.38 19.24 7.10
C HIS A 175 -5.72 20.19 8.24
N GLU A 176 -5.31 19.80 9.44
CA GLU A 176 -5.32 20.65 10.63
C GLU A 176 -3.87 20.98 11.02
N ASN A 177 -3.48 22.23 10.80
CA ASN A 177 -2.22 22.76 11.34
C ASN A 177 -2.42 22.99 12.84
N ARG A 178 -1.86 22.12 13.68
CA ARG A 178 -1.68 22.43 15.10
C ARG A 178 -0.44 23.31 15.23
N SER A 179 -0.66 24.62 15.26
CA SER A 179 0.32 25.63 15.68
C SER A 179 0.49 25.61 17.21
#